data_AF-A0AAT9HXH2-F1
#
_entry.id   AF-A0AAT9HXH2-F1
#
_cell.length_a   1.000
_cell.length_b   1.000
_cell.length_c   1.000
_cell.angle_alpha   90.00
_cell.angle_beta   90.00
_cell.angle_gamma   90.00
#
_symmetry.space_group_name_H-M   'P 1'
#
loop_
_entity.id
_entity.type
_entity.pdbx_description
1 polymer ?
#
loop_
_entity_poly.entity_id
_entity_poly.type
_entity_poly.pdbx_seq_one_letter_code
_entity_poly.pdbx_strand_id
1 'polypeptide(L)'
;MCADVAGASSADQTPIQLHDCTGVDAQKWTLGGDGTVRALGKCLDVRGGSTADGAAVQLYTCNGSKAQQWVHTSARDLTNVGADKCLDAKGGSAADGTPCRSGPARAPPTRSGPSPDPPHKPRPVIPAGASCCVPAADPVCEAEPMTMNITAEWERRCAALWTAFDDCDPAEFRSRMRTLTGELPDGHAVAAFELASACDATDLGEQAVLLYRQALDGGLDGDRRRQAVIQLASTLRALGRPQAGADLLLAEREKTSDHLDDAVTAFLALTFVDLGREREAAALALGALSRHLPCYNSSLARYAEAMADARPTS
;
A
#
# COMPACT_ATOMS: atom_id res chain seq x y z
N MET A 1 1.54 0.22 23.38
CA MET A 1 0.11 0.57 23.55
C MET A 1 -0.66 -0.04 22.40
N CYS A 2 -1.80 -0.63 22.71
CA CYS A 2 -2.72 -1.24 21.76
C CYS A 2 -4.08 -0.56 21.90
N ALA A 3 -4.83 -0.47 20.79
CA ALA A 3 -6.23 -0.07 20.85
C ALA A 3 -7.02 -1.17 21.58
N ASP A 4 -7.82 -0.77 22.55
CA ASP A 4 -8.43 -1.64 23.56
C ASP A 4 -9.90 -1.27 23.75
N VAL A 5 -10.77 -2.29 23.78
CA VAL A 5 -12.15 -2.12 24.23
C VAL A 5 -12.16 -2.02 25.75
N ALA A 6 -12.53 -0.85 26.27
CA ALA A 6 -12.41 -0.57 27.70
C ALA A 6 -13.10 -1.63 28.58
N GLY A 7 -12.31 -2.24 29.48
CA GLY A 7 -12.78 -3.27 30.40
C GLY A 7 -13.22 -4.58 29.72
N ALA A 8 -12.82 -4.82 28.46
CA ALA A 8 -13.26 -5.94 27.63
C ALA A 8 -14.79 -6.07 27.52
N SER A 9 -15.51 -4.95 27.68
CA SER A 9 -16.96 -4.93 27.66
C SER A 9 -17.51 -4.97 26.23
N SER A 10 -18.33 -5.99 25.93
CA SER A 10 -19.07 -6.09 24.67
C SER A 10 -20.39 -5.28 24.68
N ALA A 11 -20.60 -4.36 25.64
CA ALA A 11 -21.75 -3.46 25.59
C ALA A 11 -21.62 -2.45 24.43
N ASP A 12 -22.76 -2.01 23.89
CA ASP A 12 -22.76 -0.88 22.96
C ASP A 12 -22.34 0.39 23.69
N GLN A 13 -21.66 1.29 22.97
CA GLN A 13 -21.10 2.53 23.48
C GLN A 13 -19.89 2.36 24.42
N THR A 14 -19.33 1.15 24.54
CA THR A 14 -18.08 0.95 25.27
C THR A 14 -16.96 1.79 24.62
N PRO A 15 -16.24 2.64 25.38
CA PRO A 15 -15.16 3.45 24.82
C PRO A 15 -14.00 2.60 24.30
N ILE A 16 -13.34 3.10 23.25
CA ILE A 16 -12.05 2.58 22.82
C ILE A 16 -10.94 3.43 23.45
N GLN A 17 -9.90 2.78 23.94
CA GLN A 17 -8.78 3.42 24.63
C GLN A 17 -7.45 2.84 24.17
N LEU A 18 -6.35 3.50 24.53
CA LEU A 18 -5.04 2.87 24.53
C LEU A 18 -4.86 2.10 25.84
N HIS A 19 -4.45 0.84 25.73
CA HIS A 19 -4.05 0.02 26.87
C HIS A 19 -2.72 -0.68 26.62
N ASP A 20 -2.12 -1.23 27.67
CA ASP A 20 -0.96 -2.11 27.53
C ASP A 20 -1.33 -3.30 26.65
N CYS A 21 -0.42 -3.69 25.76
CA CYS A 21 -0.65 -4.80 24.82
C CYS A 21 -0.57 -6.13 25.58
N THR A 22 -1.72 -6.73 25.86
CA THR A 22 -1.85 -7.98 26.63
C THR A 22 -2.27 -9.17 25.76
N GLY A 23 -2.71 -8.92 24.52
CA GLY A 23 -3.10 -9.98 23.57
C GLY A 23 -4.47 -10.59 23.85
N VAL A 24 -5.27 -9.99 24.74
CA VAL A 24 -6.66 -10.38 25.00
C VAL A 24 -7.57 -10.05 23.80
N ASP A 25 -8.74 -10.70 23.72
CA ASP A 25 -9.66 -10.51 22.59
C ASP A 25 -10.19 -9.08 22.45
N ALA A 26 -10.20 -8.30 23.54
CA ALA A 26 -10.55 -6.88 23.53
C ALA A 26 -9.54 -5.99 22.77
N GLN A 27 -8.37 -6.52 22.42
CA GLN A 27 -7.30 -5.84 21.68
C GLN A 27 -7.08 -6.44 20.28
N LYS A 28 -7.82 -7.51 19.95
CA LYS A 28 -7.75 -8.16 18.64
C LYS A 28 -8.79 -7.53 17.72
N TRP A 29 -8.29 -6.74 16.78
CA TRP A 29 -9.11 -6.06 15.78
C TRP A 29 -9.02 -6.78 14.45
N THR A 30 -10.18 -7.06 13.85
CA THR A 30 -10.29 -7.63 12.50
C THR A 30 -10.71 -6.54 11.54
N LEU A 31 -9.94 -6.36 10.46
CA LEU A 31 -10.37 -5.53 9.33
C LEU A 31 -11.26 -6.37 8.42
N GLY A 32 -12.54 -6.02 8.33
CA GLY A 32 -13.50 -6.63 7.43
C GLY A 32 -13.31 -6.12 5.99
N GLY A 33 -13.52 -6.99 5.01
CA GLY A 33 -13.52 -6.60 3.59
C GLY A 33 -14.67 -5.67 3.20
N ASP A 34 -15.62 -5.45 4.11
CA ASP A 34 -16.73 -4.49 3.98
C ASP A 34 -16.41 -3.10 4.58
N GLY A 35 -15.14 -2.86 4.89
CA GLY A 35 -14.67 -1.58 5.45
C GLY A 35 -14.94 -1.41 6.94
N THR A 36 -15.43 -2.43 7.64
CA THR A 36 -15.61 -2.36 9.10
C THR A 36 -14.35 -2.80 9.85
N VAL A 37 -14.14 -2.28 11.05
CA VAL A 37 -13.10 -2.73 11.98
C VAL A 37 -13.77 -3.33 13.20
N ARG A 38 -13.44 -4.57 13.56
CA ARG A 38 -14.25 -5.36 14.50
C ARG A 38 -13.46 -5.92 15.67
N ALA A 39 -14.03 -5.85 16.86
CA ALA A 39 -13.56 -6.54 18.06
C ALA A 39 -14.77 -7.04 18.86
N LEU A 40 -14.63 -8.18 19.56
CA LEU A 40 -15.70 -8.75 20.39
C LEU A 40 -17.06 -8.90 19.67
N GLY A 41 -17.05 -9.18 18.37
CA GLY A 41 -18.25 -9.32 17.54
C GLY A 41 -18.99 -8.01 17.19
N LYS A 42 -18.37 -6.85 17.45
CA LYS A 42 -18.94 -5.51 17.21
C LYS A 42 -18.01 -4.63 16.40
N CYS A 43 -18.52 -3.50 15.92
CA CYS A 43 -17.83 -2.57 15.03
C CYS A 43 -17.26 -1.37 15.79
N LEU A 44 -16.09 -0.91 15.33
CA LEU A 44 -15.52 0.38 15.66
C LEU A 44 -16.39 1.50 15.07
N ASP A 45 -16.84 2.42 15.90
CA ASP A 45 -17.92 3.35 15.57
C ASP A 45 -17.59 4.77 16.04
N VAL A 46 -17.79 5.77 15.18
CA VAL A 46 -17.80 7.17 15.60
C VAL A 46 -19.16 7.50 16.21
N ARG A 47 -19.17 7.83 17.51
CA ARG A 47 -20.39 8.00 18.30
C ARG A 47 -21.37 8.96 17.64
N GLY A 48 -22.55 8.44 17.29
CA GLY A 48 -23.64 9.19 16.68
C GLY A 48 -23.36 9.66 15.25
N GLY A 49 -22.32 9.12 14.58
CA GLY A 49 -21.90 9.57 13.25
C GLY A 49 -21.41 11.01 13.22
N SER A 50 -20.92 11.52 14.35
CA SER A 50 -20.49 12.91 14.48
C SER A 50 -19.30 13.22 13.58
N THR A 51 -19.39 14.34 12.87
CA THR A 51 -18.30 14.90 12.06
C THR A 51 -17.51 15.98 12.83
N ALA A 52 -17.75 16.16 14.13
CA ALA A 52 -17.03 17.12 14.97
C ALA A 52 -15.61 16.64 15.33
N ASP A 53 -14.68 17.55 15.58
CA ASP A 53 -13.32 17.18 16.01
C ASP A 53 -13.35 16.58 17.41
N GLY A 54 -12.61 15.49 17.59
CA GLY A 54 -12.54 14.77 18.84
C GLY A 54 -13.81 14.00 19.19
N ALA A 55 -14.68 13.70 18.22
CA ALA A 55 -15.83 12.84 18.45
C ALA A 55 -15.38 11.48 19.01
N ALA A 56 -16.10 10.98 20.02
CA ALA A 56 -15.73 9.76 20.71
C ALA A 56 -15.82 8.55 19.77
N VAL A 57 -14.84 7.66 19.86
CA VAL A 57 -14.89 6.36 19.18
C VAL A 57 -15.27 5.29 20.20
N GLN A 58 -16.19 4.42 19.80
CA GLN A 58 -16.82 3.42 20.67
C GLN A 58 -16.94 2.07 19.95
N LEU A 59 -17.20 1.02 20.73
CA LEU A 59 -17.69 -0.24 20.23
C LEU A 59 -19.21 -0.17 20.08
N TYR A 60 -19.73 -0.58 18.93
CA TYR A 60 -21.18 -0.56 18.68
C TYR A 60 -21.61 -1.72 17.78
N THR A 61 -22.87 -2.14 17.94
CA THR A 61 -23.51 -3.10 17.05
C THR A 61 -23.34 -2.71 15.59
N CYS A 62 -22.84 -3.62 14.77
CA CYS A 62 -22.61 -3.37 13.34
C CYS A 62 -23.95 -3.05 12.64
N ASN A 63 -24.05 -1.88 12.03
CA ASN A 63 -25.28 -1.33 11.44
C ASN A 63 -25.10 -0.84 9.99
N GLY A 64 -23.90 -0.98 9.42
CA GLY A 64 -23.61 -0.62 8.02
C GLY A 64 -23.51 0.88 7.74
N SER A 65 -23.67 1.74 8.75
CA SER A 65 -23.54 3.18 8.58
C SER A 65 -22.10 3.59 8.24
N LYS A 66 -21.95 4.76 7.61
CA LYS A 66 -20.61 5.33 7.34
C LYS A 66 -19.80 5.62 8.61
N ALA A 67 -20.47 5.75 9.77
CA ALA A 67 -19.80 5.91 11.07
C ALA A 67 -18.97 4.68 11.48
N GLN A 68 -19.23 3.52 10.86
CA GLN A 68 -18.55 2.25 11.13
C GLN A 68 -17.64 1.79 9.98
N GLN A 69 -17.52 2.61 8.94
CA GLN A 69 -16.67 2.34 7.79
C GLN A 69 -15.35 3.08 7.97
N TRP A 70 -14.25 2.35 7.80
CA TRP A 70 -12.89 2.82 8.01
C TRP A 70 -12.00 2.41 6.85
N VAL A 71 -11.12 3.32 6.45
CA VAL A 71 -10.12 3.10 5.41
C VAL A 71 -8.75 3.06 6.09
N HIS A 72 -8.05 1.95 5.94
CA HIS A 72 -6.64 1.87 6.31
C HIS A 72 -5.80 2.42 5.15
N THR A 73 -5.09 3.51 5.38
CA THR A 73 -4.31 4.20 4.33
C THR A 73 -2.88 3.67 4.25
N SER A 74 -2.18 4.00 3.16
CA SER A 74 -0.75 3.70 3.01
C SER A 74 0.14 4.44 4.03
N ALA A 75 -0.37 5.53 4.63
CA ALA A 75 0.27 6.24 5.73
C ALA A 75 0.10 5.54 7.09
N ARG A 76 -0.55 4.36 7.13
CA ARG A 76 -0.93 3.61 8.34
C ARG A 76 -1.92 4.34 9.24
N ASP A 77 -2.66 5.29 8.68
CA ASP A 77 -3.80 5.91 9.34
C ASP A 77 -5.06 5.05 9.17
N LEU A 78 -5.97 5.14 10.13
CA LEU A 78 -7.30 4.55 10.03
C LEU A 78 -8.33 5.69 9.97
N THR A 79 -8.88 5.95 8.79
CA THR A 79 -9.77 7.10 8.54
C THR A 79 -11.23 6.67 8.47
N ASN A 80 -12.10 7.32 9.23
CA ASN A 80 -13.53 7.08 9.18
C ASN A 80 -14.15 7.67 7.91
N VAL A 81 -14.95 6.89 7.18
CA VAL A 81 -15.60 7.30 5.94
C VAL A 81 -16.71 8.32 6.17
N GLY A 82 -17.42 8.24 7.30
CA GLY A 82 -18.52 9.16 7.62
C GLY A 82 -18.04 10.53 8.11
N ALA A 83 -16.98 10.54 8.92
CA ALA A 83 -16.43 11.75 9.54
C ALA A 83 -15.27 12.39 8.76
N ASP A 84 -14.66 11.66 7.83
CA ASP A 84 -13.45 12.03 7.09
C ASP A 84 -12.29 12.40 8.03
N LYS A 85 -12.08 11.56 9.06
CA LYS A 85 -11.15 11.81 10.18
C LYS A 85 -10.41 10.57 10.61
N CYS A 86 -9.17 10.74 11.05
CA CYS A 86 -8.33 9.66 11.55
C CYS A 86 -8.76 9.23 12.95
N LEU A 87 -8.60 7.94 13.25
CA LEU A 87 -8.57 7.43 14.62
C LEU A 87 -7.33 8.02 15.32
N ASP A 88 -7.54 8.72 16.43
CA ASP A 88 -6.52 9.46 17.14
C ASP A 88 -6.60 9.18 18.64
N ALA A 89 -5.43 9.13 19.31
CA ALA A 89 -5.36 9.05 20.76
C ALA A 89 -5.50 10.45 21.36
N LYS A 90 -6.36 10.62 22.35
CA LYS A 90 -6.68 11.93 22.93
C LYS A 90 -5.40 12.69 23.34
N GLY A 91 -5.15 13.82 22.67
CA GLY A 91 -4.01 14.70 22.94
C GLY A 91 -2.68 14.20 22.37
N GLY A 92 -2.68 13.14 21.54
CA GLY A 92 -1.46 12.44 21.14
C GLY A 92 -0.74 11.75 22.30
N SER A 93 -1.46 11.52 23.41
CA SER A 93 -0.93 10.83 24.59
C SER A 93 -0.78 9.34 24.30
N ALA A 94 0.35 8.77 24.73
CA ALA A 94 0.57 7.33 24.74
C ALA A 94 0.34 6.72 26.14
N ALA A 95 -0.26 7.46 27.07
CA ALA A 95 -0.54 6.98 28.42
C ALA A 95 -1.65 5.92 28.42
N ASP A 96 -1.58 5.01 29.38
CA ASP A 96 -2.60 4.01 29.61
C ASP A 96 -3.97 4.62 29.93
N GLY A 97 -5.04 4.03 29.38
CA GLY A 97 -6.41 4.52 29.48
C GLY A 97 -6.71 5.76 28.62
N THR A 98 -5.80 6.20 27.75
CA THR A 98 -6.05 7.36 26.86
C THR A 98 -7.20 7.05 25.91
N PRO A 99 -8.30 7.83 25.88
CA PRO A 99 -9.41 7.56 24.98
C PRO A 99 -9.05 7.75 23.50
N CYS A 100 -9.58 6.89 22.64
CA CYS A 100 -9.55 7.06 21.19
C CYS A 100 -10.73 7.93 20.72
N ARG A 101 -10.49 8.75 19.71
CA ARG A 101 -11.45 9.70 19.13
C ARG A 101 -11.22 9.83 17.63
N SER A 102 -12.14 10.44 16.90
CA SER A 102 -11.88 10.89 15.54
C SER A 102 -11.24 12.29 15.57
N GLY A 103 -10.08 12.47 14.93
CA GLY A 103 -9.37 13.75 14.86
C GLY A 103 -8.93 14.09 13.43
N PRO A 104 -8.56 15.36 13.17
CA PRO A 104 -7.95 15.73 11.90
C PRO A 104 -6.64 14.96 11.70
N ALA A 105 -6.31 14.66 10.44
CA ALA A 105 -5.02 14.06 10.09
C ALA A 105 -3.89 14.90 10.71
N ARG A 106 -3.02 14.24 11.49
CA ARG A 106 -1.95 14.93 12.21
C ARG A 106 -0.92 15.42 11.18
N ALA A 107 -0.54 16.70 11.26
CA ALA A 107 0.70 17.14 10.64
C ALA A 107 1.86 16.32 11.26
N PRO A 108 2.87 15.90 10.46
CA PRO A 108 4.03 15.20 11.00
C PRO A 108 4.66 16.06 12.11
N PRO A 109 5.16 15.44 13.20
CA PRO A 109 5.87 16.19 14.21
C PRO A 109 7.05 16.93 13.55
N THR A 110 7.11 18.25 13.73
CA THR A 110 8.23 19.06 13.25
C THR A 110 9.50 18.65 14.00
N ARG A 111 10.28 17.75 13.40
CA ARG A 111 11.68 17.55 13.79
C ARG A 111 12.49 18.70 13.20
N SER A 112 12.98 19.56 14.08
CA SER A 112 14.04 20.52 13.81
C SER A 112 15.37 19.78 13.59
N GLY A 113 15.98 19.98 12.43
CA GLY A 113 17.37 19.57 12.13
C GLY A 113 17.55 18.88 10.78
N PRO A 114 18.49 19.32 9.92
CA PRO A 114 18.63 18.82 8.56
C PRO A 114 19.58 17.62 8.49
N SER A 115 19.22 16.63 7.68
CA SER A 115 20.19 15.78 6.98
C SER A 115 19.55 15.32 5.67
N PRO A 116 20.26 15.40 4.52
CA PRO A 116 19.75 14.90 3.26
C PRO A 116 20.05 13.40 3.16
N ASP A 117 19.01 12.56 3.25
CA ASP A 117 19.11 11.19 2.75
C ASP A 117 18.91 11.20 1.23
N PRO A 118 19.68 10.41 0.46
CA PRO A 118 19.52 10.29 -0.99
C PRO A 118 18.20 9.59 -1.34
N PRO A 119 17.69 9.75 -2.58
CA PRO A 119 16.40 9.20 -2.98
C PRO A 119 16.45 7.66 -3.03
N HIS A 120 15.69 7.00 -2.16
CA HIS A 120 15.48 5.56 -2.22
C HIS A 120 14.51 5.19 -3.36
N LYS A 121 14.83 4.08 -4.05
CA LYS A 121 14.00 3.48 -5.12
C LYS A 121 12.69 2.89 -4.56
N PRO A 122 11.63 2.80 -5.36
CA PRO A 122 10.38 2.17 -4.94
C PRO A 122 10.57 0.66 -4.77
N ARG A 123 10.04 0.12 -3.68
CA ARG A 123 9.97 -1.33 -3.47
C ARG A 123 8.78 -1.93 -4.25
N PRO A 124 8.85 -3.20 -4.67
CA PRO A 124 7.70 -3.88 -5.27
C PRO A 124 6.48 -3.86 -4.34
N VAL A 125 5.30 -3.62 -4.89
CA VAL A 125 4.03 -3.79 -4.17
C VAL A 125 3.76 -5.28 -4.07
N ILE A 126 3.95 -5.83 -2.87
CA ILE A 126 3.55 -7.20 -2.53
C ILE A 126 2.00 -7.24 -2.58
N PRO A 127 1.37 -8.08 -3.41
CA PRO A 127 -0.05 -8.35 -3.22
C PRO A 127 -0.20 -8.98 -1.84
N ALA A 128 -1.00 -8.36 -0.97
CA ALA A 128 -1.32 -8.89 0.35
C ALA A 128 -2.11 -10.20 0.22
N GLY A 129 -1.39 -11.29 -0.07
CA GLY A 129 -1.84 -12.65 0.13
C GLY A 129 -1.94 -12.89 1.62
N ALA A 130 -3.17 -13.15 2.06
CA ALA A 130 -3.55 -13.41 3.44
C ALA A 130 -2.54 -14.27 4.23
N SER A 131 -2.22 -13.84 5.45
CA SER A 131 -1.91 -14.77 6.52
C SER A 131 -2.08 -14.12 7.89
N CYS A 132 -2.89 -14.77 8.72
CA CYS A 132 -2.53 -15.12 10.10
C CYS A 132 -3.64 -16.00 10.69
N CYS A 133 -3.57 -17.31 10.44
CA CYS A 133 -4.10 -18.37 11.32
C CYS A 133 -3.38 -19.68 10.96
N VAL A 134 -2.42 -20.08 11.81
CA VAL A 134 -1.97 -21.49 11.86
C VAL A 134 -3.00 -22.22 12.73
N PRO A 135 -3.65 -23.32 12.29
CA PRO A 135 -4.48 -24.08 13.18
C PRO A 135 -3.64 -25.09 13.96
N ALA A 136 -3.82 -25.05 15.28
CA ALA A 136 -3.45 -26.13 16.19
C ALA A 136 -4.31 -27.38 15.92
N ALA A 137 -3.76 -28.55 16.27
CA ALA A 137 -4.23 -29.88 15.93
C ALA A 137 -5.55 -30.33 16.60
N ASP A 138 -6.11 -31.39 15.99
CA ASP A 138 -7.10 -32.40 16.46
C ASP A 138 -8.56 -32.27 15.94
N PRO A 139 -9.33 -33.39 15.81
CA PRO A 139 -9.10 -34.48 14.85
C PRO A 139 -10.37 -34.89 14.04
N VAL A 140 -10.13 -35.52 12.88
CA VAL A 140 -11.04 -36.35 12.03
C VAL A 140 -12.39 -35.75 11.59
N CYS A 141 -12.41 -35.22 10.36
CA CYS A 141 -13.53 -35.33 9.42
C CYS A 141 -12.96 -35.58 8.01
N GLU A 142 -13.71 -36.34 7.22
CA GLU A 142 -13.28 -37.18 6.09
C GLU A 142 -12.58 -36.43 4.93
N ALA A 143 -11.59 -37.10 4.33
CA ALA A 143 -10.65 -36.55 3.37
C ALA A 143 -11.21 -36.52 1.93
N GLU A 144 -11.30 -35.32 1.35
CA GLU A 144 -11.32 -35.11 -0.10
C GLU A 144 -9.88 -34.79 -0.59
N PRO A 145 -9.50 -35.19 -1.81
CA PRO A 145 -8.09 -35.24 -2.22
C PRO A 145 -7.52 -33.83 -2.41
N MET A 146 -6.55 -33.47 -1.55
CA MET A 146 -5.79 -32.23 -1.59
C MET A 146 -4.75 -32.28 -2.73
N THR A 147 -5.17 -32.03 -3.97
CA THR A 147 -4.24 -31.62 -5.04
C THR A 147 -3.76 -30.21 -4.74
N MET A 148 -2.65 -30.09 -4.01
CA MET A 148 -1.91 -28.84 -3.82
C MET A 148 -1.60 -28.23 -5.18
N ASN A 149 -2.19 -27.08 -5.49
CA ASN A 149 -1.89 -26.33 -6.71
C ASN A 149 -0.43 -25.88 -6.65
N ILE A 150 0.44 -26.51 -7.44
CA ILE A 150 1.89 -26.23 -7.51
C ILE A 150 2.14 -24.73 -7.71
N THR A 151 1.28 -24.05 -8.47
CA THR A 151 1.36 -22.60 -8.70
C THR A 151 1.10 -21.79 -7.42
N ALA A 152 0.08 -22.15 -6.63
CA ALA A 152 -0.24 -21.45 -5.38
C ALA A 152 0.83 -21.66 -4.30
N GLU A 153 1.44 -22.84 -4.26
CA GLU A 153 2.59 -23.11 -3.38
C GLU A 153 3.81 -22.26 -3.78
N TRP A 154 4.12 -22.22 -5.07
CA TRP A 154 5.23 -21.42 -5.60
C TRP A 154 5.04 -19.93 -5.30
N GLU A 155 3.84 -19.39 -5.51
CA GLU A 155 3.53 -17.98 -5.20
C GLU A 155 3.69 -17.67 -3.71
N ARG A 156 3.26 -18.58 -2.81
CA ARG A 156 3.44 -18.42 -1.37
C ARG A 156 4.92 -18.39 -0.98
N ARG A 157 5.74 -19.25 -1.58
CA ARG A 157 7.19 -19.29 -1.34
C ARG A 157 7.89 -18.04 -1.86
N CYS A 158 7.46 -17.52 -3.02
CA CYS A 158 7.96 -16.26 -3.56
C CYS A 158 7.64 -15.09 -2.63
N ALA A 159 6.40 -14.98 -2.16
CA ALA A 159 5.97 -13.96 -1.20
C ALA A 159 6.74 -14.07 0.13
N ALA A 160 6.96 -15.29 0.64
CA ALA A 160 7.74 -15.51 1.86
C ALA A 160 9.21 -15.09 1.69
N LEU A 161 9.79 -15.34 0.51
CA LEU A 161 11.15 -14.88 0.20
C LEU A 161 11.23 -13.35 0.20
N TRP A 162 10.30 -12.67 -0.49
CA TRP A 162 10.21 -11.19 -0.49
C TRP A 162 9.98 -10.61 0.91
N THR A 163 9.20 -11.28 1.76
CA THR A 163 9.00 -10.86 3.16
C THR A 163 10.31 -10.86 3.94
N ALA A 164 11.19 -11.82 3.67
CA ALA A 164 12.50 -11.95 4.32
C ALA A 164 13.61 -11.09 3.68
N PHE A 165 13.29 -10.22 2.70
CA PHE A 165 14.27 -9.47 1.93
C PHE A 165 15.20 -8.62 2.82
N ASP A 166 14.64 -7.88 3.78
CA ASP A 166 15.41 -6.97 4.65
C ASP A 166 16.35 -7.72 5.60
N ASP A 167 16.10 -9.02 5.84
CA ASP A 167 16.89 -9.87 6.73
C ASP A 167 17.96 -10.69 5.98
N CYS A 168 18.03 -10.60 4.66
CA CYS A 168 18.93 -11.40 3.82
C CYS A 168 20.06 -10.56 3.20
N ASP A 169 21.24 -11.18 3.04
CA ASP A 169 22.27 -10.60 2.18
C ASP A 169 21.76 -10.47 0.72
N PRO A 170 22.01 -9.36 0.01
CA PRO A 170 21.52 -9.16 -1.35
C PRO A 170 21.94 -10.25 -2.36
N ALA A 171 23.15 -10.81 -2.24
CA ALA A 171 23.60 -11.88 -3.12
C ALA A 171 22.93 -13.21 -2.78
N GLU A 172 22.75 -13.50 -1.49
CA GLU A 172 21.99 -14.65 -1.03
C GLU A 172 20.53 -14.59 -1.48
N PHE A 173 19.87 -13.44 -1.31
CA PHE A 173 18.49 -13.22 -1.75
C PHE A 173 18.33 -13.48 -3.24
N ARG A 174 19.20 -12.90 -4.08
CA ARG A 174 19.20 -13.16 -5.53
C ARG A 174 19.44 -14.63 -5.87
N SER A 175 20.32 -15.30 -5.15
CA SER A 175 20.60 -16.73 -5.35
C SER A 175 19.35 -17.57 -5.06
N ARG A 176 18.69 -17.32 -3.93
CA ARG A 176 17.44 -17.98 -3.54
C ARG A 176 16.31 -17.68 -4.54
N MET A 177 16.21 -16.43 -5.01
CA MET A 177 15.22 -16.05 -6.03
C MET A 177 15.48 -16.79 -7.34
N ARG A 178 16.74 -16.88 -7.81
CA ARG A 178 17.10 -17.63 -9.01
C ARG A 178 16.76 -19.11 -8.90
N THR A 179 17.02 -19.73 -7.75
CA THR A 179 16.64 -21.12 -7.51
C THR A 179 15.13 -21.30 -7.61
N LEU A 180 14.37 -20.43 -6.95
CA LEU A 180 12.90 -20.50 -6.95
C LEU A 180 12.30 -20.25 -8.35
N THR A 181 12.80 -19.27 -9.09
CA THR A 181 12.31 -18.96 -10.44
C THR A 181 12.72 -20.04 -11.45
N GLY A 182 13.83 -20.73 -11.23
CA GLY A 182 14.27 -21.88 -12.04
C GLY A 182 13.42 -23.15 -11.87
N GLU A 183 12.47 -23.18 -10.95
CA GLU A 183 11.48 -24.26 -10.84
C GLU A 183 10.38 -24.15 -11.92
N LEU A 184 10.23 -22.96 -12.52
CA LEU A 184 9.28 -22.72 -13.60
C LEU A 184 9.94 -22.98 -14.97
N PRO A 185 9.16 -23.24 -16.04
CA PRO A 185 9.69 -23.46 -17.37
C PRO A 185 10.59 -22.33 -17.86
N ASP A 186 11.58 -22.68 -18.69
CA ASP A 186 12.45 -21.68 -19.33
C ASP A 186 11.62 -20.64 -20.09
N GLY A 187 11.93 -19.36 -19.87
CA GLY A 187 11.21 -18.25 -20.49
C GLY A 187 9.86 -17.91 -19.84
N HIS A 188 9.51 -18.52 -18.70
CA HIS A 188 8.26 -18.19 -18.00
C HIS A 188 8.22 -16.71 -17.57
N ALA A 189 7.21 -15.97 -18.04
CA ALA A 189 7.12 -14.52 -17.87
C ALA A 189 7.16 -14.05 -16.41
N VAL A 190 6.43 -14.74 -15.52
CA VAL A 190 6.43 -14.43 -14.08
C VAL A 190 7.80 -14.71 -13.44
N ALA A 191 8.52 -15.74 -13.90
CA ALA A 191 9.85 -16.06 -13.38
C ALA A 191 10.85 -14.96 -13.73
N ALA A 192 10.78 -14.46 -14.98
CA ALA A 192 11.56 -13.33 -15.44
C ALA A 192 11.23 -12.05 -14.66
N PHE A 193 9.95 -11.78 -14.38
CA PHE A 193 9.52 -10.64 -13.59
C PHE A 193 10.08 -10.66 -12.16
N GLU A 194 9.89 -11.75 -11.42
CA GLU A 194 10.36 -11.84 -10.02
C GLU A 194 11.88 -11.73 -9.93
N LEU A 195 12.61 -12.32 -10.90
CA LEU A 195 14.06 -12.18 -10.96
C LEU A 195 14.49 -10.75 -11.34
N ALA A 196 13.75 -10.08 -12.23
CA ALA A 196 13.99 -8.68 -12.57
C ALA A 196 13.84 -7.78 -11.34
N SER A 197 12.76 -7.95 -10.58
CA SER A 197 12.51 -7.23 -9.34
C SER A 197 13.60 -7.49 -8.30
N ALA A 198 14.07 -8.74 -8.17
CA ALA A 198 15.18 -9.06 -7.26
C ALA A 198 16.50 -8.41 -7.69
N CYS A 199 16.80 -8.37 -8.99
CA CYS A 199 17.96 -7.64 -9.52
C CYS A 199 17.84 -6.14 -9.26
N ASP A 200 16.68 -5.54 -9.50
CA ASP A 200 16.47 -4.09 -9.30
C ASP A 200 16.59 -3.69 -7.82
N ALA A 201 15.95 -4.47 -6.93
CA ALA A 201 15.99 -4.25 -5.48
C ALA A 201 17.39 -4.41 -4.87
N THR A 202 18.31 -5.05 -5.59
CA THR A 202 19.69 -5.29 -5.15
C THR A 202 20.73 -4.61 -6.05
N ASP A 203 20.33 -3.50 -6.68
CA ASP A 203 21.15 -2.57 -7.47
C ASP A 203 21.81 -3.14 -8.75
N LEU A 204 21.25 -4.19 -9.32
CA LEU A 204 21.63 -4.74 -10.62
C LEU A 204 20.69 -4.24 -11.73
N GLY A 205 20.64 -2.92 -11.91
CA GLY A 205 19.67 -2.25 -12.81
C GLY A 205 19.73 -2.69 -14.27
N GLU A 206 20.91 -2.80 -14.89
CA GLU A 206 21.01 -3.23 -16.30
C GLU A 206 20.53 -4.67 -16.50
N GLN A 207 20.76 -5.55 -15.53
CA GLN A 207 20.25 -6.92 -15.58
C GLN A 207 18.72 -6.94 -15.39
N ALA A 208 18.20 -6.11 -14.48
CA ALA A 208 16.77 -5.96 -14.27
C ALA A 208 16.05 -5.47 -15.54
N VAL A 209 16.62 -4.50 -16.27
CA VAL A 209 16.06 -4.02 -17.55
C VAL A 209 15.88 -5.15 -18.56
N LEU A 210 16.88 -6.02 -18.72
CA LEU A 210 16.79 -7.16 -19.63
C LEU A 210 15.68 -8.13 -19.23
N LEU A 211 15.59 -8.45 -17.93
CA LEU A 211 14.61 -9.40 -17.41
C LEU A 211 13.18 -8.85 -17.43
N TYR A 212 12.97 -7.56 -17.14
CA TYR A 212 11.65 -6.94 -17.27
C TYR A 212 11.16 -6.96 -18.72
N ARG A 213 12.04 -6.68 -19.69
CA ARG A 213 11.70 -6.79 -21.12
C ARG A 213 11.35 -8.22 -21.49
N GLN A 214 12.16 -9.18 -21.06
CA GLN A 214 11.88 -10.61 -21.27
C GLN A 214 10.53 -11.02 -20.68
N ALA A 215 10.16 -10.52 -19.49
CA ALA A 215 8.87 -10.80 -18.88
C ALA A 215 7.71 -10.23 -19.72
N LEU A 216 7.83 -8.97 -20.14
CA LEU A 216 6.81 -8.30 -20.97
C LEU A 216 6.66 -8.96 -22.34
N ASP A 217 7.77 -9.27 -23.02
CA ASP A 217 7.79 -9.96 -24.32
C ASP A 217 7.31 -11.42 -24.20
N GLY A 218 7.52 -12.04 -23.04
CA GLY A 218 7.06 -13.39 -22.69
C GLY A 218 5.56 -13.49 -22.38
N GLY A 219 4.81 -12.38 -22.48
CA GLY A 219 3.36 -12.38 -22.30
C GLY A 219 2.92 -12.22 -20.84
N LEU A 220 3.71 -11.56 -19.99
CA LEU A 220 3.28 -11.19 -18.64
C LEU A 220 1.95 -10.41 -18.71
N ASP A 221 0.99 -10.78 -17.87
CA ASP A 221 -0.35 -10.22 -17.85
C ASP A 221 -0.75 -9.73 -16.44
N GLY A 222 -2.00 -9.26 -16.33
CA GLY A 222 -2.58 -8.74 -15.09
C GLY A 222 -1.77 -7.62 -14.43
N ASP A 223 -1.85 -7.56 -13.11
CA ASP A 223 -1.19 -6.55 -12.28
C ASP A 223 0.33 -6.60 -12.43
N ARG A 224 0.91 -7.82 -12.49
CA ARG A 224 2.36 -8.02 -12.64
C ARG A 224 2.90 -7.34 -13.89
N ARG A 225 2.16 -7.37 -15.01
CA ARG A 225 2.57 -6.67 -16.24
C ARG A 225 2.70 -5.17 -16.03
N ARG A 226 1.71 -4.55 -15.39
CA ARG A 226 1.70 -3.11 -15.17
C ARG A 226 2.75 -2.69 -14.16
N GLN A 227 2.93 -3.50 -13.11
CA GLN A 227 4.05 -3.36 -12.16
C GLN A 227 5.41 -3.48 -12.85
N ALA A 228 5.58 -4.39 -13.82
CA ALA A 228 6.82 -4.53 -14.58
C ALA A 228 7.13 -3.29 -15.41
N VAL A 229 6.13 -2.67 -16.03
CA VAL A 229 6.32 -1.41 -16.78
C VAL A 229 6.74 -0.28 -15.84
N ILE A 230 6.06 -0.13 -14.70
CA ILE A 230 6.39 0.90 -13.70
C ILE A 230 7.81 0.74 -13.17
N GLN A 231 8.17 -0.49 -12.77
CA GLN A 231 9.51 -0.78 -12.24
C GLN A 231 10.57 -0.58 -13.32
N LEU A 232 10.38 -1.10 -14.54
CA LEU A 232 11.28 -0.89 -15.67
C LEU A 232 11.51 0.60 -15.97
N ALA A 233 10.45 1.40 -16.00
CA ALA A 233 10.57 2.84 -16.22
C ALA A 233 11.37 3.53 -15.09
N SER A 234 11.15 3.13 -13.84
CA SER A 234 11.92 3.63 -12.70
C SER A 234 13.40 3.21 -12.76
N THR A 235 13.69 1.97 -13.16
CA THR A 235 15.07 1.50 -13.35
C THR A 235 15.76 2.26 -14.48
N LEU A 236 15.09 2.47 -15.62
CA LEU A 236 15.63 3.25 -16.74
C LEU A 236 15.95 4.69 -16.32
N ARG A 237 15.07 5.32 -15.54
CA ARG A 237 15.30 6.64 -14.95
C ARG A 237 16.57 6.65 -14.09
N ALA A 238 16.69 5.69 -13.17
CA ALA A 238 17.88 5.56 -12.31
C ALA A 238 19.19 5.31 -13.08
N LEU A 239 19.11 4.70 -14.27
CA LEU A 239 20.25 4.47 -15.17
C LEU A 239 20.55 5.68 -16.09
N GLY A 240 19.91 6.83 -15.87
CA GLY A 240 20.12 8.03 -16.70
C GLY A 240 19.43 7.95 -18.07
N ARG A 241 18.40 7.11 -18.22
CA ARG A 241 17.57 6.97 -19.43
C ARG A 241 16.12 7.40 -19.18
N PRO A 242 15.86 8.61 -18.64
CA PRO A 242 14.51 9.02 -18.24
C PRO A 242 13.55 9.10 -19.43
N GLN A 243 14.01 9.50 -20.63
CA GLN A 243 13.12 9.55 -21.81
C GLN A 243 12.49 8.20 -22.13
N ALA A 244 13.28 7.12 -22.10
CA ALA A 244 12.78 5.77 -22.34
C ALA A 244 11.77 5.33 -21.26
N GLY A 245 11.97 5.75 -20.00
CA GLY A 245 10.99 5.53 -18.93
C GLY A 245 9.70 6.29 -19.15
N ALA A 246 9.77 7.54 -19.63
CA ALA A 246 8.60 8.37 -19.91
C ALA A 246 7.77 7.79 -21.05
N ASP A 247 8.42 7.34 -22.13
CA ASP A 247 7.75 6.74 -23.28
C ASP A 247 6.96 5.48 -22.88
N LEU A 248 7.54 4.63 -22.03
CA LEU A 248 6.86 3.46 -21.48
C LEU A 248 5.62 3.84 -20.67
N LEU A 249 5.75 4.79 -19.74
CA LEU A 249 4.66 5.19 -18.86
C LEU A 249 3.55 5.95 -19.60
N LEU A 250 3.89 6.75 -20.62
CA LEU A 250 2.91 7.39 -21.49
C LEU A 250 2.11 6.35 -22.28
N ALA A 251 2.78 5.38 -22.91
CA ALA A 251 2.10 4.28 -23.61
C ALA A 251 1.22 3.43 -22.66
N GLU A 252 1.63 3.30 -21.40
CA GLU A 252 0.90 2.56 -20.37
C GLU A 252 -0.37 3.28 -19.89
N ARG A 253 -0.42 4.61 -20.00
CA ARG A 253 -1.62 5.42 -19.67
C ARG A 253 -2.73 5.31 -20.71
N GLU A 254 -2.39 4.99 -21.95
CA GLU A 254 -3.38 4.78 -23.03
C GLU A 254 -4.04 3.39 -22.96
N LYS A 255 -3.59 2.53 -22.05
CA LYS A 255 -4.18 1.21 -21.81
C LYS A 255 -5.32 1.28 -20.79
N THR A 256 -5.94 0.13 -20.54
CA THR A 256 -7.03 0.00 -19.56
C THR A 256 -6.62 0.55 -18.19
N SER A 257 -7.49 1.38 -17.63
CA SER A 257 -7.38 1.95 -16.29
C SER A 257 -7.56 0.86 -15.22
N ASP A 258 -6.75 0.91 -14.17
CA ASP A 258 -6.84 0.04 -13.00
C ASP A 258 -6.31 0.75 -11.73
N HIS A 259 -6.23 0.02 -10.62
CA HIS A 259 -5.81 0.55 -9.32
C HIS A 259 -4.37 1.10 -9.27
N LEU A 260 -3.55 0.88 -10.31
CA LEU A 260 -2.18 1.38 -10.43
C LEU A 260 -2.07 2.68 -11.25
N ASP A 261 -3.18 3.29 -11.69
CA ASP A 261 -3.16 4.53 -12.48
C ASP A 261 -2.40 5.69 -11.80
N ASP A 262 -2.59 5.84 -10.48
CA ASP A 262 -1.87 6.86 -9.71
C ASP A 262 -0.38 6.55 -9.60
N ALA A 263 -0.01 5.26 -9.53
CA ALA A 263 1.39 4.86 -9.55
C ALA A 263 2.03 5.20 -10.90
N VAL A 264 1.39 4.83 -12.02
CA VAL A 264 1.86 5.20 -13.37
C VAL A 264 2.04 6.72 -13.48
N THR A 265 1.07 7.49 -12.96
CA THR A 265 1.13 8.96 -12.98
C THR A 265 2.28 9.52 -12.12
N ALA A 266 2.46 9.00 -10.92
CA ALA A 266 3.54 9.43 -10.02
C ALA A 266 4.93 9.13 -10.61
N PHE A 267 5.11 7.93 -11.17
CA PHE A 267 6.37 7.55 -11.81
C PHE A 267 6.64 8.33 -13.09
N LEU A 268 5.60 8.72 -13.83
CA LEU A 268 5.74 9.59 -14.99
C LEU A 268 6.16 11.00 -14.56
N ALA A 269 5.56 11.53 -13.50
CA ALA A 269 5.93 12.82 -12.94
C ALA A 269 7.40 12.84 -12.49
N LEU A 270 7.88 11.80 -11.78
CA LEU A 270 9.31 11.68 -11.43
C LEU A 270 10.21 11.67 -12.67
N THR A 271 9.77 11.00 -13.74
CA THR A 271 10.53 10.94 -14.99
C THR A 271 10.54 12.29 -15.72
N PHE A 272 9.46 13.06 -15.63
CA PHE A 272 9.40 14.42 -16.15
C PHE A 272 10.30 15.39 -15.38
N VAL A 273 10.45 15.22 -14.06
CA VAL A 273 11.45 16.00 -13.29
C VAL A 273 12.85 15.75 -13.84
N ASP A 274 13.24 14.49 -14.07
CA ASP A 274 14.57 14.15 -14.60
C ASP A 274 14.78 14.60 -16.06
N LEU A 275 13.70 14.94 -16.77
CA LEU A 275 13.72 15.53 -18.12
C LEU A 275 13.68 17.06 -18.12
N GLY A 276 13.65 17.74 -16.96
CA GLY A 276 13.50 19.19 -16.88
C GLY A 276 12.10 19.69 -17.29
N ARG A 277 11.08 18.84 -17.10
CA ARG A 277 9.65 19.11 -17.38
C ARG A 277 8.88 19.26 -16.07
N GLU A 278 9.40 20.03 -15.12
CA GLU A 278 8.90 20.12 -13.74
C GLU A 278 7.47 20.65 -13.66
N ARG A 279 7.11 21.58 -14.56
CA ARG A 279 5.73 22.10 -14.64
C ARG A 279 4.74 20.99 -14.99
N GLU A 280 5.09 20.16 -15.96
CA GLU A 280 4.24 19.03 -16.38
C GLU A 280 4.22 17.93 -15.32
N ALA A 281 5.35 17.68 -14.66
CA ALA A 281 5.42 16.77 -13.51
C ALA A 281 4.48 17.22 -12.38
N ALA A 282 4.52 18.50 -12.02
CA ALA A 282 3.65 19.06 -10.99
C ALA A 282 2.17 19.02 -11.41
N ALA A 283 1.85 19.36 -12.66
CA ALA A 283 0.49 19.23 -13.20
C ALA A 283 -0.05 17.79 -13.05
N LEU A 284 0.74 16.79 -13.46
CA LEU A 284 0.38 15.38 -13.32
C LEU A 284 0.15 14.97 -11.86
N ALA A 285 1.10 15.30 -10.98
CA ALA A 285 1.02 14.93 -9.56
C ALA A 285 -0.17 15.58 -8.85
N LEU A 286 -0.42 16.88 -9.10
CA LEU A 286 -1.53 17.61 -8.50
C LEU A 286 -2.88 17.14 -9.05
N GLY A 287 -2.96 16.81 -10.34
CA GLY A 287 -4.16 16.24 -10.93
C GLY A 287 -4.50 14.88 -10.33
N ALA A 288 -3.51 14.00 -10.14
CA ALA A 288 -3.72 12.72 -9.46
C ALA A 288 -4.17 12.92 -8.01
N LEU A 289 -3.48 13.78 -7.25
CA LEU A 289 -3.81 14.06 -5.86
C LEU A 289 -5.22 14.65 -5.70
N SER A 290 -5.66 15.50 -6.63
CA SER A 290 -6.97 16.16 -6.56
C SER A 290 -8.15 15.17 -6.46
N ARG A 291 -8.01 13.96 -7.00
CA ARG A 291 -9.04 12.91 -6.94
C ARG A 291 -9.22 12.33 -5.53
N HIS A 292 -8.19 12.44 -4.70
CA HIS A 292 -8.14 11.91 -3.34
C HIS A 292 -8.38 12.98 -2.28
N LEU A 293 -8.40 14.26 -2.68
CA LEU A 293 -8.63 15.34 -1.73
C LEU A 293 -10.12 15.44 -1.37
N PRO A 294 -10.44 15.46 -0.06
CA PRO A 294 -11.82 15.62 0.39
C PRO A 294 -12.35 17.05 0.15
N CYS A 295 -11.46 18.04 0.11
CA CYS A 295 -11.78 19.44 -0.17
C CYS A 295 -10.77 20.06 -1.14
N TYR A 296 -11.16 21.13 -1.82
CA TYR A 296 -10.37 21.80 -2.86
C TYR A 296 -10.02 20.93 -4.09
N ASN A 297 -10.64 19.76 -4.25
CA ASN A 297 -10.43 18.84 -5.38
C ASN A 297 -10.63 19.53 -6.75
N SER A 298 -11.77 20.18 -6.99
CA SER A 298 -12.07 20.88 -8.24
C SER A 298 -11.12 22.06 -8.48
N SER A 299 -10.73 22.77 -7.43
CA SER A 299 -9.78 23.87 -7.53
C SER A 299 -8.40 23.36 -7.93
N LEU A 300 -7.91 22.30 -7.27
CA LEU A 300 -6.61 21.73 -7.55
C LEU A 300 -6.54 21.09 -8.95
N ALA A 301 -7.61 20.40 -9.36
CA ALA A 301 -7.75 19.87 -10.72
C ALA A 301 -7.63 20.98 -11.78
N ARG A 302 -8.31 22.11 -11.58
CA ARG A 302 -8.21 23.27 -12.49
C ARG A 302 -6.83 23.90 -12.52
N TYR A 303 -6.13 23.96 -11.38
CA TYR A 303 -4.74 24.43 -11.36
C TYR A 303 -3.81 23.48 -12.12
N ALA A 304 -3.99 22.17 -11.94
CA ALA A 304 -3.24 21.16 -12.70
C ALA A 304 -3.46 21.29 -14.22
N GLU A 305 -4.70 21.45 -14.66
CA GLU A 305 -5.05 21.69 -16.08
C GLU A 305 -4.39 22.98 -16.61
N ALA A 306 -4.51 24.09 -15.87
CA ALA A 306 -3.91 25.36 -16.28
C ALA A 306 -2.37 25.29 -16.38
N MET A 307 -1.72 24.49 -15.52
CA MET A 307 -0.27 24.26 -15.58
C MET A 307 0.14 23.45 -16.81
N ALA A 308 -0.68 22.48 -17.24
CA ALA A 308 -0.43 21.68 -18.43
C ALA A 308 -0.60 22.50 -19.73
N ASP A 309 -1.57 23.41 -19.78
CA ASP A 309 -1.88 24.24 -20.96
C ASP A 309 -0.94 25.45 -21.13
N ALA A 310 -0.24 25.84 -20.07
CA ALA A 310 0.66 26.99 -20.10
C ALA A 310 1.89 26.71 -20.97
N ARG A 311 1.85 27.17 -22.23
CA ARG A 311 2.98 27.12 -23.18
C ARG A 311 4.28 27.59 -22.50
N PRO A 312 5.43 26.93 -22.76
CA PRO A 312 6.70 27.38 -22.24
C PRO A 312 6.95 28.80 -22.75
N THR A 313 7.20 29.73 -21.83
CA THR A 313 7.70 31.06 -22.16
C THR A 313 9.08 30.87 -22.76
N SER A 314 9.19 31.15 -24.05
CA SER A 314 10.42 31.14 -24.85
C SER A 314 11.53 31.97 -24.26
#